data_AF-A0A7C0V3I9-F1
#
_entry.id   AF-A0A7C0V3I9-F1
#
_cell.length_a   1.000
_cell.length_b   1.000
_cell.length_c   1.000
_cell.angle_alpha   90.00
_cell.angle_beta   90.00
_cell.angle_gamma   90.00
#
_symmetry.space_group_name_H-M   'P 1'
#
loop_
_entity.id
_entity.type
_entity.pdbx_description
1 polymer ?
#
loop_
_entity_poly.entity_id
_entity_poly.type
_entity_poly.pdbx_seq_one_letter_code
_entity_poly.pdbx_strand_id
1 'polypeptide(L)'
;MNPQELQELEAKRREILEERERLRQRFEENEERLRREVLSRLTIKDRLMRRLRMMTVDTVLTDDLGEFVIETRLMTSEEMARALELDKMLREAGDDPEKYLKAMRGFRELLDELCVTPGLSDGFWTDPNCPATDDVVVAVILNTAAGTAEALGEAIRDVRKFRSVG
;
A
#
# COMPACT_ATOMS: atom_id res chain seq x y z
N MET A 1 -50.12 -35.46 3.29
CA MET A 1 -48.76 -35.41 2.73
C MET A 1 -48.29 -36.84 2.55
N ASN A 2 -47.92 -37.24 1.33
CA ASN A 2 -47.66 -38.64 1.02
C ASN A 2 -46.24 -39.03 1.52
N PRO A 3 -46.02 -40.22 2.10
CA PRO A 3 -44.71 -40.61 2.66
C PRO A 3 -43.57 -40.56 1.63
N GLN A 4 -43.87 -40.78 0.35
CA GLN A 4 -42.92 -40.67 -0.76
C GLN A 4 -42.49 -39.22 -1.04
N GLU A 5 -43.41 -38.26 -0.94
CA GLU A 5 -43.10 -36.83 -1.13
C GLU A 5 -42.22 -36.30 0.00
N LEU A 6 -42.39 -36.82 1.22
CA LEU A 6 -41.56 -36.46 2.37
C LEU A 6 -40.11 -36.94 2.19
N GLN A 7 -39.92 -38.17 1.69
CA GLN A 7 -38.60 -38.73 1.40
C GLN A 7 -37.88 -37.99 0.26
N GLU A 8 -38.60 -37.60 -0.80
CA GLU A 8 -38.02 -36.79 -1.88
C GLU A 8 -37.60 -35.39 -1.43
N LEU A 9 -38.38 -34.75 -0.54
CA LEU A 9 -38.04 -33.45 0.04
C LEU A 9 -36.83 -33.54 0.97
N GLU A 10 -36.72 -34.60 1.77
CA GLU A 10 -35.55 -34.84 2.62
C GLU A 10 -34.28 -35.12 1.81
N ALA A 11 -34.39 -35.88 0.71
CA ALA A 11 -33.29 -36.12 -0.21
C ALA A 11 -32.81 -34.81 -0.86
N LYS A 12 -33.73 -34.01 -1.41
CA LYS A 12 -33.41 -32.69 -1.99
C LYS A 12 -32.80 -31.73 -0.98
N ARG A 13 -33.30 -31.71 0.26
CA ARG A 13 -32.73 -30.88 1.33
C ARG A 13 -31.29 -31.28 1.66
N ARG A 14 -31.00 -32.58 1.66
CA ARG A 14 -29.66 -33.11 1.94
C ARG A 14 -28.69 -32.76 0.81
N GLU A 15 -29.14 -32.86 -0.44
CA GLU A 15 -28.38 -32.48 -1.64
C GLU A 15 -28.01 -30.98 -1.65
N ILE A 16 -28.97 -30.11 -1.33
CA ILE A 16 -28.75 -28.65 -1.23
C ILE A 16 -27.75 -28.30 -0.12
N LEU A 17 -27.79 -29.03 1.00
CA LEU A 17 -26.85 -28.81 2.11
C LEU A 17 -25.43 -29.24 1.73
N GLU A 18 -25.26 -30.38 1.06
CA GLU A 18 -23.96 -30.81 0.55
C GLU A 18 -23.40 -29.86 -0.51
N GLU A 19 -24.25 -29.33 -1.39
CA GLU A 19 -23.84 -28.37 -2.41
C GLU A 19 -23.41 -27.03 -1.78
N ARG A 20 -24.12 -26.56 -0.76
CA ARG A 20 -23.72 -25.38 0.03
C ARG A 20 -22.39 -25.58 0.74
N GLU A 21 -22.16 -26.74 1.34
CA GLU A 21 -20.91 -27.04 2.02
C GLU A 21 -19.72 -27.05 1.04
N ARG A 22 -19.92 -27.67 -0.15
CA ARG A 22 -18.91 -27.67 -1.22
C ARG A 22 -18.62 -26.27 -1.75
N LEU A 23 -19.65 -25.44 -1.91
CA LEU A 23 -19.48 -24.04 -2.33
C LEU A 23 -18.68 -23.25 -1.29
N ARG A 24 -18.99 -23.43 0.00
CA ARG A 24 -18.29 -22.77 1.09
C ARG A 24 -16.80 -23.14 1.12
N GLN A 25 -16.48 -24.43 1.02
CA GLN A 25 -15.10 -24.90 0.96
C GLN A 25 -14.33 -24.32 -0.24
N ARG A 26 -14.95 -24.28 -1.44
CA ARG A 26 -14.33 -23.65 -2.62
C ARG A 26 -14.10 -22.15 -2.44
N PHE A 27 -14.99 -21.45 -1.75
CA PHE A 27 -14.80 -20.03 -1.45
C PHE A 27 -13.64 -19.81 -0.50
N GLU A 28 -13.55 -20.59 0.59
CA GLU A 28 -12.45 -20.53 1.54
C GLU A 28 -11.10 -20.85 0.87
N GLU A 29 -11.04 -21.91 0.04
CA GLU A 29 -9.83 -22.25 -0.74
C GLU A 29 -9.43 -21.16 -1.73
N ASN A 30 -10.40 -20.55 -2.42
CA ASN A 30 -10.13 -19.45 -3.35
C ASN A 30 -9.66 -18.19 -2.62
N GLU A 31 -10.24 -17.87 -1.46
CA GLU A 31 -9.81 -16.73 -0.65
C GLU A 31 -8.38 -16.95 -0.13
N GLU A 32 -8.06 -18.15 0.33
CA GLU A 32 -6.72 -18.49 0.80
C GLU A 32 -5.70 -18.49 -0.33
N ARG A 33 -6.08 -18.99 -1.52
CA ARG A 33 -5.24 -18.89 -2.73
C ARG A 33 -5.01 -17.43 -3.13
N LEU A 34 -6.05 -16.59 -3.11
CA LEU A 34 -5.94 -15.18 -3.45
C LEU A 34 -5.04 -14.44 -2.45
N ARG A 35 -5.18 -14.71 -1.14
CA ARG A 35 -4.28 -14.17 -0.11
C ARG A 35 -2.83 -14.59 -0.35
N ARG A 36 -2.57 -15.87 -0.66
CA ARG A 36 -1.22 -16.36 -0.99
C ARG A 36 -0.66 -15.70 -2.25
N GLU A 37 -1.47 -15.51 -3.29
CA GLU A 37 -1.05 -14.82 -4.51
C GLU A 37 -0.73 -13.36 -4.26
N VAL A 38 -1.58 -12.63 -3.53
CA VAL A 38 -1.34 -11.24 -3.14
C VAL A 38 -0.06 -11.13 -2.33
N LEU A 39 0.11 -11.97 -1.30
CA LEU A 39 1.35 -12.04 -0.51
C LEU A 39 2.57 -12.35 -1.38
N SER A 40 2.46 -13.28 -2.33
CA SER A 40 3.56 -13.60 -3.24
C SER A 40 3.96 -12.41 -4.12
N ARG A 41 2.97 -11.64 -4.62
CA ARG A 41 3.22 -10.42 -5.43
C ARG A 41 3.85 -9.31 -4.59
N LEU A 42 3.41 -9.15 -3.34
CA LEU A 42 4.03 -8.24 -2.37
C LEU A 42 5.51 -8.64 -2.15
N THR A 43 5.82 -9.93 -1.95
CA THR A 43 7.22 -10.38 -1.80
C THR A 43 8.10 -10.19 -3.05
N ILE A 44 7.51 -10.16 -4.25
CA ILE A 44 8.27 -9.91 -5.49
C ILE A 44 8.57 -8.43 -5.61
N LYS A 45 7.58 -7.55 -5.37
CA LYS A 45 7.79 -6.11 -5.29
C LYS A 45 8.85 -5.79 -4.25
N ASP A 46 8.75 -6.34 -3.03
CA ASP A 46 9.72 -6.06 -1.97
C ASP A 46 11.13 -6.60 -2.28
N ARG A 47 11.25 -7.73 -2.99
CA ARG A 47 12.54 -8.22 -3.50
C ARG A 47 13.13 -7.33 -4.60
N LEU A 48 12.28 -6.80 -5.48
CA LEU A 48 12.66 -5.82 -6.50
C LEU A 48 13.11 -4.52 -5.84
N MET A 49 12.36 -4.03 -4.87
CA MET A 49 12.66 -2.84 -4.07
C MET A 49 13.97 -2.98 -3.29
N ARG A 50 14.24 -4.16 -2.70
CA ARG A 50 15.55 -4.46 -2.09
C ARG A 50 16.71 -4.42 -3.09
N ARG A 51 16.47 -4.77 -4.35
CA ARG A 51 17.47 -4.67 -5.43
C ARG A 51 17.64 -3.23 -5.93
N LEU A 52 16.58 -2.44 -5.92
CA LEU A 52 16.57 -1.02 -6.30
C LEU A 52 16.94 -0.09 -5.14
N ARG A 53 17.59 -0.61 -4.08
CA ARG A 53 17.92 0.11 -2.83
C ARG A 53 18.67 1.43 -3.00
N MET A 54 19.26 1.70 -4.16
CA MET A 54 20.00 2.94 -4.45
C MET A 54 19.20 3.97 -5.26
N MET A 55 17.95 3.68 -5.61
CA MET A 55 17.09 4.66 -6.27
C MET A 55 16.41 5.53 -5.22
N THR A 56 16.56 6.84 -5.40
CA THR A 56 15.85 7.87 -4.63
C THR A 56 14.78 8.52 -5.50
N VAL A 57 13.75 9.03 -4.85
CA VAL A 57 12.80 9.98 -5.43
C VAL A 57 13.10 11.33 -4.83
N ASP A 58 13.39 12.28 -5.70
CA ASP A 58 13.71 13.65 -5.33
C ASP A 58 12.41 14.47 -5.40
N THR A 59 12.01 15.05 -4.27
CA THR A 59 10.92 16.02 -4.22
C THR A 59 11.54 17.41 -4.11
N VAL A 60 11.40 18.19 -5.19
CA VAL A 60 11.84 19.59 -5.22
C VAL A 60 10.73 20.47 -4.64
N LEU A 61 11.06 21.18 -3.56
CA LEU A 61 10.24 22.21 -2.96
C LEU A 61 10.89 23.56 -3.26
N THR A 62 10.11 24.55 -3.70
CA THR A 62 10.61 25.89 -4.00
C THR A 62 9.91 26.91 -3.11
N ASP A 63 10.68 27.72 -2.38
CA ASP A 63 10.18 28.82 -1.56
C ASP A 63 10.96 30.12 -1.82
N ASP A 64 10.65 31.16 -1.05
CA ASP A 64 11.31 32.49 -1.14
C ASP A 64 12.81 32.45 -0.80
N LEU A 65 13.31 31.37 -0.20
CA LEU A 65 14.70 31.16 0.21
C LEU A 65 15.48 30.27 -0.77
N GLY A 66 14.80 29.58 -1.69
CA GLY A 66 15.41 28.85 -2.80
C GLY A 66 14.75 27.51 -3.09
N GLU A 67 15.50 26.65 -3.79
CA GLU A 67 15.11 25.26 -4.04
C GLU A 67 15.68 24.36 -2.94
N PHE A 68 14.81 23.55 -2.34
CA PHE A 68 15.16 22.55 -1.37
C PHE A 68 14.74 21.17 -1.88
N VAL A 69 15.66 20.21 -1.86
CA VAL A 69 15.43 18.87 -2.38
C VAL A 69 15.32 17.90 -1.21
N ILE A 70 14.18 17.23 -1.12
CA ILE A 70 14.00 16.09 -0.22
C ILE A 70 14.20 14.81 -1.02
N GLU A 71 15.25 14.09 -0.67
CA GLU A 71 15.56 12.76 -1.20
C GLU A 71 14.93 11.69 -0.29
N THR A 72 14.12 10.83 -0.90
CA THR A 72 13.47 9.69 -0.25
C THR A 72 13.85 8.40 -0.95
N ARG A 73 14.00 7.29 -0.22
CA ARG A 73 14.11 5.97 -0.87
C ARG A 73 12.76 5.56 -1.46
N LEU A 74 12.79 4.66 -2.44
CA LEU A 74 11.57 4.03 -2.94
C LEU A 74 10.79 3.30 -1.81
N MET A 75 9.46 3.37 -1.85
CA MET A 75 8.55 2.73 -0.89
C MET A 75 8.33 1.24 -1.14
N THR A 76 8.38 0.44 -0.09
CA THR A 76 7.89 -0.95 -0.11
C THR A 76 6.38 -1.00 -0.38
N SER A 77 5.87 -2.21 -0.63
CA SER A 77 4.44 -2.40 -0.84
C SER A 77 3.60 -2.02 0.38
N GLU A 78 4.11 -2.32 1.57
CA GLU A 78 3.48 -2.03 2.85
C GLU A 78 3.49 -0.53 3.17
N GLU A 79 4.62 0.14 2.95
CA GLU A 79 4.74 1.60 3.13
C GLU A 79 3.81 2.37 2.19
N MET A 80 3.70 1.92 0.94
CA MET A 80 2.78 2.52 -0.02
C MET A 80 1.30 2.29 0.37
N ALA A 81 0.97 1.12 0.91
CA ALA A 81 -0.37 0.87 1.44
C ALA A 81 -0.67 1.77 2.65
N ARG A 82 0.28 1.89 3.59
CA ARG A 82 0.20 2.81 4.73
C ARG A 82 -0.04 4.26 4.27
N ALA A 83 0.72 4.75 3.28
CA ALA A 83 0.56 6.10 2.74
C ALA A 83 -0.87 6.34 2.20
N LEU A 84 -1.42 5.38 1.45
CA LEU A 84 -2.79 5.47 0.90
C LEU A 84 -3.87 5.40 1.98
N GLU A 85 -3.67 4.59 3.03
CA GLU A 85 -4.57 4.53 4.18
C GLU A 85 -4.57 5.84 4.97
N LEU A 86 -3.41 6.45 5.17
CA LEU A 86 -3.27 7.76 5.82
C LEU A 86 -3.92 8.87 4.99
N ASP A 87 -3.74 8.87 3.67
CA ASP A 87 -4.39 9.83 2.76
C ASP A 87 -5.93 9.67 2.76
N LYS A 88 -6.41 8.43 2.80
CA LYS A 88 -7.84 8.17 3.00
C LYS A 88 -8.32 8.70 4.36
N MET A 89 -7.55 8.49 5.43
CA MET A 89 -7.90 8.98 6.77
C MET A 89 -7.96 10.51 6.82
N LEU A 90 -7.04 11.22 6.15
CA LEU A 90 -7.10 12.69 6.01
C LEU A 90 -8.37 13.14 5.28
N ARG A 91 -8.72 12.49 4.16
CA ARG A 91 -9.93 12.82 3.40
C ARG A 91 -11.22 12.57 4.19
N GLU A 92 -11.22 11.54 5.02
CA GLU A 92 -12.36 11.17 5.89
C GLU A 92 -12.39 11.95 7.22
N ALA A 93 -11.33 12.72 7.54
CA ALA A 93 -11.27 13.50 8.77
C ALA A 93 -12.34 14.60 8.79
N GLY A 94 -12.55 15.32 7.67
CA GLY A 94 -13.47 16.46 7.64
C GLY A 94 -13.10 17.46 8.74
N ASP A 95 -14.01 17.68 9.70
CA ASP A 95 -13.81 18.55 10.86
C ASP A 95 -13.32 17.80 12.13
N ASP A 96 -12.99 16.50 12.04
CA ASP A 96 -12.52 15.68 13.16
C ASP A 96 -11.01 15.88 13.41
N PRO A 97 -10.61 16.62 14.48
CA PRO A 97 -9.21 16.95 14.71
C PRO A 97 -8.39 15.72 15.14
N GLU A 98 -9.02 14.74 15.79
CA GLU A 98 -8.30 13.56 16.29
C GLU A 98 -7.87 12.66 15.13
N LYS A 99 -8.77 12.46 14.15
CA LYS A 99 -8.43 11.73 12.92
C LYS A 99 -7.36 12.44 12.11
N TYR A 100 -7.46 13.77 11.98
CA TYR A 100 -6.46 14.57 11.30
C TYR A 100 -5.08 14.40 11.96
N LEU A 101 -4.99 14.60 13.27
CA LEU A 101 -3.72 14.51 14.01
C LEU A 101 -3.14 13.09 13.96
N LYS A 102 -3.98 12.05 13.99
CA LYS A 102 -3.54 10.67 13.84
C LYS A 102 -2.96 10.40 12.45
N ALA A 103 -3.62 10.89 11.40
CA ALA A 103 -3.13 10.73 10.04
C ALA A 103 -1.81 11.48 9.84
N MET A 104 -1.72 12.73 10.31
CA MET A 104 -0.49 13.53 10.21
C MET A 104 0.68 12.93 10.98
N ARG A 105 0.44 12.36 12.16
CA ARG A 105 1.47 11.62 12.89
C ARG A 105 2.00 10.44 12.07
N GLY A 106 1.10 9.66 11.48
CA GLY A 106 1.48 8.53 10.63
C GLY A 106 2.27 8.95 9.38
N PHE A 107 1.91 10.10 8.77
CA PHE A 107 2.67 10.65 7.65
C PHE A 107 4.08 11.07 8.06
N ARG A 108 4.23 11.75 9.20
CA ARG A 108 5.53 12.19 9.73
C ARG A 108 6.43 11.01 10.09
N GLU A 109 5.89 9.99 10.76
CA GLU A 109 6.61 8.74 11.06
C GLU A 109 7.07 8.05 9.77
N LEU A 110 6.19 7.93 8.79
CA LEU A 110 6.53 7.31 7.52
C LEU A 110 7.59 8.11 6.75
N LEU A 111 7.55 9.43 6.82
CA LEU A 111 8.54 10.28 6.17
C LEU A 111 9.91 10.17 6.83
N ASP A 112 9.96 10.07 8.15
CA ASP A 112 11.19 9.80 8.89
C ASP A 112 11.82 8.44 8.50
N GLU A 113 10.99 7.41 8.29
CA GLU A 113 11.44 6.09 7.83
C GLU A 113 11.96 6.06 6.36
N LEU A 114 11.53 7.01 5.53
CA LEU A 114 11.80 7.05 4.09
C LEU A 114 12.86 8.09 3.68
N CYS A 115 12.99 9.15 4.46
CA CYS A 115 13.89 10.26 4.18
C CYS A 115 15.35 9.79 4.28
N VAL A 116 16.11 10.05 3.22
CA VAL A 116 17.55 9.76 3.16
C VAL A 116 18.36 11.01 2.82
N THR A 117 17.72 12.18 2.89
CA THR A 117 18.32 13.46 2.53
C THR A 117 19.55 13.76 3.38
N PRO A 118 20.72 14.00 2.78
CA PRO A 118 21.93 14.32 3.53
C PRO A 118 21.75 15.57 4.40
N GLY A 119 22.08 15.47 5.70
CA GLY A 119 22.01 16.59 6.65
C GLY A 119 20.68 16.74 7.40
N LEU A 120 19.66 15.96 7.04
CA LEU A 120 18.46 15.77 7.86
C LEU A 120 18.70 14.63 8.87
N SER A 121 18.53 14.92 10.16
CA SER A 121 18.76 13.95 11.24
C SER A 121 17.56 13.01 11.43
N ASP A 122 17.81 11.77 11.86
CA ASP A 122 16.78 10.86 12.35
C ASP A 122 15.88 11.55 13.38
N GLY A 123 14.57 11.37 13.25
CA GLY A 123 13.57 11.98 14.10
C GLY A 123 13.14 13.40 13.70
N PHE A 124 13.79 14.04 12.71
CA PHE A 124 13.46 15.41 12.29
C PHE A 124 11.97 15.60 11.98
N TRP A 125 11.36 14.64 11.27
CA TRP A 125 9.97 14.77 10.84
C TRP A 125 8.97 14.55 11.98
N THR A 126 9.40 13.77 12.99
CA THR A 126 8.63 13.48 14.20
C THR A 126 8.86 14.46 15.34
N ASP A 127 9.83 15.37 15.24
CA ASP A 127 10.06 16.42 16.22
C ASP A 127 8.80 17.30 16.36
N PRO A 128 8.25 17.51 17.57
CA PRO A 128 7.15 18.43 17.81
C PRO A 128 7.43 19.88 17.36
N ASN A 129 8.70 20.26 17.23
CA ASN A 129 9.16 21.56 16.76
C ASN A 129 9.63 21.52 15.30
N CYS A 130 9.34 20.44 14.56
CA CYS A 130 9.64 20.34 13.14
C CYS A 130 9.03 21.55 12.41
N PRO A 131 9.84 22.35 11.69
CA PRO A 131 9.35 23.56 11.04
C PRO A 131 8.52 23.26 9.78
N ALA A 132 8.52 22.01 9.30
CA ALA A 132 7.79 21.62 8.10
C ALA A 132 6.27 21.62 8.35
N THR A 133 5.54 22.30 7.47
CA THR A 133 4.08 22.35 7.47
C THR A 133 3.48 21.01 7.02
N ASP A 134 2.23 20.76 7.41
CA ASP A 134 1.57 19.47 7.17
C ASP A 134 1.37 19.17 5.68
N ASP A 135 1.12 20.19 4.85
CA ASP A 135 1.01 20.08 3.40
C ASP A 135 2.33 19.62 2.75
N VAL A 136 3.47 20.12 3.23
CA VAL A 136 4.80 19.69 2.78
C VAL A 136 5.02 18.21 3.09
N VAL A 137 4.69 17.79 4.31
CA VAL A 137 4.85 16.39 4.74
C VAL A 137 4.02 15.46 3.84
N VAL A 138 2.75 15.80 3.61
CA VAL A 138 1.85 15.02 2.76
C VAL A 138 2.34 15.00 1.31
N ALA A 139 2.74 16.16 0.77
CA ALA A 139 3.22 16.29 -0.61
C ALA A 139 4.44 15.41 -0.86
N VAL A 140 5.44 15.42 0.04
CA VAL A 140 6.63 14.59 -0.09
C VAL A 140 6.25 13.11 -0.12
N ILE A 141 5.43 12.65 0.83
CA ILE A 141 5.02 11.24 0.88
C ILE A 141 4.27 10.81 -0.39
N LEU A 142 3.30 11.61 -0.85
CA LEU A 142 2.53 11.24 -2.04
C LEU A 142 3.38 11.27 -3.32
N ASN A 143 4.32 12.20 -3.43
CA ASN A 143 5.29 12.24 -4.53
C ASN A 143 6.23 11.03 -4.49
N THR A 144 6.74 10.64 -3.33
CA THR A 144 7.55 9.42 -3.17
C THR A 144 6.75 8.18 -3.60
N ALA A 145 5.46 8.10 -3.25
CA ALA A 145 4.59 7.00 -3.66
C ALA A 145 4.42 6.95 -5.19
N ALA A 146 4.18 8.11 -5.82
CA ALA A 146 4.07 8.22 -7.26
C ALA A 146 5.38 7.84 -7.98
N GLY A 147 6.51 8.41 -7.56
CA GLY A 147 7.82 8.10 -8.13
C GLY A 147 8.23 6.63 -7.95
N THR A 148 7.86 6.03 -6.82
CA THR A 148 8.05 4.58 -6.60
C THR A 148 7.25 3.73 -7.59
N ALA A 149 5.99 4.11 -7.85
CA ALA A 149 5.14 3.40 -8.80
C ALA A 149 5.67 3.53 -10.24
N GLU A 150 6.18 4.71 -10.61
CA GLU A 150 6.81 4.97 -11.89
C GLU A 150 8.08 4.12 -12.08
N ALA A 151 9.02 4.17 -11.13
CA ALA A 151 10.26 3.39 -11.16
C ALA A 151 9.99 1.87 -11.28
N LEU A 152 8.96 1.38 -10.59
CA LEU A 152 8.53 -0.02 -10.71
C LEU A 152 7.98 -0.32 -12.11
N GLY A 153 7.17 0.59 -12.67
CA GLY A 153 6.63 0.47 -14.02
C GLY A 153 7.73 0.42 -15.09
N GLU A 154 8.76 1.25 -14.95
CA GLU A 154 9.94 1.25 -15.83
C GLU A 154 10.73 -0.05 -15.72
N ALA A 155 11.02 -0.51 -14.50
CA ALA A 155 11.73 -1.77 -14.27
C ALA A 155 10.98 -2.97 -14.89
N ILE A 156 9.64 -3.02 -14.78
CA ILE A 156 8.82 -4.05 -15.42
C ILE A 156 8.89 -3.96 -16.94
N ARG A 157 8.82 -2.74 -17.50
CA ARG A 157 8.90 -2.51 -18.95
C ARG A 157 10.24 -3.01 -19.51
N ASP A 158 11.34 -2.72 -18.83
CA ASP A 158 12.66 -3.13 -19.30
C ASP A 158 12.89 -4.65 -19.21
N VAL A 159 12.35 -5.30 -18.18
CA VAL A 159 12.33 -6.78 -18.13
C VAL A 159 11.53 -7.37 -19.29
N ARG A 160 10.38 -6.77 -19.66
CA ARG A 160 9.57 -7.23 -20.80
C ARG A 160 10.29 -7.05 -22.13
N LYS A 161 10.98 -5.92 -22.34
CA LYS A 161 11.82 -5.69 -23.53
C LYS A 161 12.87 -6.79 -23.69
N PHE A 162 13.54 -7.17 -22.60
CA PHE A 162 14.54 -8.24 -22.65
C PHE A 162 13.95 -9.61 -23.02
N ARG A 163 12.70 -9.89 -22.62
CA ARG A 163 12.00 -11.14 -22.95
C ARG A 163 11.42 -11.20 -24.35
N SER A 164 11.21 -10.07 -25.03
CA SER A 164 10.69 -10.04 -26.40
C SER A 164 11.75 -10.19 -27.48
N VAL A 165 13.04 -10.22 -27.11
CA VAL A 165 14.18 -10.37 -28.03
C VAL A 165 14.81 -11.78 -27.94
N GLY A 166 14.31 -12.65 -27.06
CA GLY A 166 14.72 -14.06 -26.95
C GLY A 166 13.58 -15.00 -27.32
#